data_AF-A0A5N6N526-F1
#
_entry.id   AF-A0A5N6N526-F1
#
_cell.length_a   1.000
_cell.length_b   1.000
_cell.length_c   1.000
_cell.angle_alpha   90.00
_cell.angle_beta   90.00
_cell.angle_gamma   90.00
#
_symmetry.space_group_name_H-M   'P 1'
#
loop_
_entity.id
_entity.type
_entity.pdbx_description
1 polymer ?
#
loop_
_entity_poly.entity_id
_entity_poly.type
_entity_poly.pdbx_seq_one_letter_code
_entity_poly.pdbx_strand_id
1 'polypeptide(L)'
;MKMMAKLNIDQLAEPCAPEKMMHYHIIPEYQTEDNMYSAIRRFGKIQYDTLHVPHKLVAQEANGSVRFGNGDETAYLFDPDIYIDGRISVQEIHGVLFPSPVEKIEHLLIVFKIADVALEDAKWQS
;
A
#
# COMPACT_ATOMS: atom_id res chain seq x y z
N MET A 1 -1.53 -25.01 4.74
CA MET A 1 -2.99 -24.73 4.70
C MET A 1 -3.13 -23.36 4.04
N LYS A 2 -3.67 -23.29 2.82
CA LYS A 2 -3.74 -22.05 2.01
C LYS A 2 -4.60 -21.00 2.71
N MET A 3 -4.09 -19.80 2.90
CA MET A 3 -4.88 -18.69 3.44
C MET A 3 -5.04 -17.61 2.37
N MET A 4 -5.93 -17.89 1.40
CA MET A 4 -6.64 -16.80 0.76
C MET A 4 -7.68 -16.34 1.78
N ALA A 5 -7.37 -15.30 2.56
CA ALA A 5 -8.36 -14.58 3.33
C ALA A 5 -9.55 -14.31 2.39
N LYS A 6 -10.76 -14.62 2.85
CA LYS A 6 -12.02 -14.63 2.11
C LYS A 6 -12.13 -13.44 1.16
N LEU A 7 -11.69 -13.60 -0.10
CA LEU A 7 -11.80 -12.55 -1.12
C LEU A 7 -13.28 -12.30 -1.32
N ASN A 8 -13.73 -11.09 -0.97
CA ASN A 8 -15.12 -10.72 -1.17
C ASN A 8 -15.32 -10.54 -2.67
N ILE A 9 -16.29 -11.27 -3.25
CA ILE A 9 -16.55 -11.25 -4.70
C ILE A 9 -16.78 -9.81 -5.20
N ASP A 10 -17.35 -8.96 -4.35
CA ASP A 10 -17.57 -7.54 -4.62
C ASP A 10 -16.27 -6.75 -4.85
N GLN A 11 -15.17 -7.08 -4.16
CA GLN A 11 -13.87 -6.43 -4.36
C GLN A 11 -13.22 -6.80 -5.70
N LEU A 12 -13.62 -7.93 -6.29
CA LEU A 12 -13.14 -8.39 -7.60
C LEU A 12 -14.10 -8.04 -8.75
N ALA A 13 -15.30 -7.54 -8.43
CA ALA A 13 -16.32 -7.24 -9.43
C ALA A 13 -16.03 -5.95 -10.21
N GLU A 14 -15.18 -5.06 -9.68
CA GLU A 14 -14.79 -3.85 -10.42
C GLU A 14 -13.93 -4.20 -11.65
N PRO A 15 -14.11 -3.48 -12.78
CA PRO A 15 -13.23 -3.60 -13.93
C PRO A 15 -11.76 -3.38 -13.53
N CYS A 16 -10.89 -4.29 -13.98
CA CYS A 16 -9.46 -4.32 -13.65
C CYS A 16 -9.13 -4.47 -12.15
N ALA A 17 -10.07 -4.93 -11.30
CA ALA A 17 -9.80 -5.17 -9.89
C ALA A 17 -8.60 -6.10 -9.62
N PRO A 18 -8.43 -7.24 -10.33
CA PRO A 18 -7.29 -8.12 -10.11
C PRO A 18 -5.96 -7.43 -10.45
N GLU A 19 -5.93 -6.66 -11.54
CA GLU A 19 -4.73 -5.95 -11.97
C GLU A 19 -4.34 -4.85 -10.97
N LYS A 20 -5.31 -4.05 -10.52
CA LYS A 20 -5.06 -3.03 -9.49
C LYS A 20 -4.57 -3.65 -8.17
N MET A 21 -5.14 -4.79 -7.79
CA MET A 21 -4.70 -5.54 -6.63
C MET A 21 -3.26 -6.03 -6.81
N MET A 22 -2.90 -6.58 -7.96
CA MET A 22 -1.50 -6.96 -8.26
C MET A 22 -0.54 -5.77 -8.15
N HIS A 23 -0.90 -4.61 -8.72
CA HIS A 23 -0.05 -3.41 -8.65
C HIS A 23 0.15 -2.90 -7.22
N TYR A 24 -0.81 -3.08 -6.33
CA TYR A 24 -0.69 -2.69 -4.92
C TYR A 24 0.29 -3.59 -4.13
N HIS A 25 0.57 -4.80 -4.63
CA HIS A 25 1.54 -5.72 -4.02
C HIS A 25 2.97 -5.54 -4.55
N ILE A 26 3.17 -4.67 -5.55
CA ILE A 26 4.49 -4.42 -6.14
C ILE A 26 5.04 -3.12 -5.57
N ILE A 27 6.12 -3.24 -4.80
CA ILE A 27 6.96 -2.12 -4.38
C ILE A 27 8.03 -1.94 -5.45
N PRO A 28 8.10 -0.76 -6.13
CA PRO A 28 9.08 -0.54 -7.19
C PRO A 28 10.50 -0.40 -6.66
N GLU A 29 10.68 -0.04 -5.39
CA GLU A 29 11.97 -0.03 -4.73
C GLU A 29 12.43 -1.46 -4.38
N TYR A 30 13.72 -1.73 -4.55
CA TYR A 30 14.32 -3.00 -4.15
C TYR A 30 14.33 -3.14 -2.61
N GLN A 31 13.62 -4.12 -2.08
CA GLN A 31 13.45 -4.34 -0.63
C GLN A 31 13.75 -5.79 -0.26
N THR A 32 14.89 -6.02 0.39
CA THR A 32 15.24 -7.30 1.02
C THR A 32 14.70 -7.40 2.45
N GLU A 33 14.75 -8.59 3.03
CA GLU A 33 14.42 -8.84 4.44
C GLU A 33 15.13 -7.84 5.37
N ASP A 34 16.46 -7.77 5.25
CA ASP A 34 17.32 -6.95 6.09
C ASP A 34 16.93 -5.47 6.02
N ASN A 35 16.62 -4.98 4.82
CA ASN A 35 16.23 -3.59 4.61
C ASN A 35 14.87 -3.30 5.26
N MET A 36 13.89 -4.17 5.08
CA MET A 36 12.55 -4.01 5.66
C MET A 36 12.60 -3.98 7.19
N TYR A 37 13.26 -4.95 7.82
CA TYR A 37 13.39 -4.99 9.27
C TYR A 37 14.22 -3.82 9.81
N SER A 38 15.31 -3.46 9.14
CA SER A 38 16.16 -2.33 9.57
C SER A 38 15.40 -1.00 9.51
N ALA A 39 14.64 -0.77 8.44
CA ALA A 39 13.83 0.43 8.28
C ALA A 39 12.74 0.50 9.36
N ILE A 40 12.02 -0.59 9.57
CA ILE A 40 10.93 -0.64 10.55
C ILE A 40 11.45 -0.48 11.98
N ARG A 41 12.56 -1.13 12.36
CA ARG A 41 13.14 -0.96 13.71
C ARG A 41 13.62 0.47 13.96
N ARG A 42 14.06 1.17 12.93
CA ARG A 42 14.55 2.55 13.03
C ARG A 42 13.43 3.58 13.09
N PHE A 43 12.40 3.41 12.26
CA PHE A 43 11.35 4.41 12.06
C PHE A 43 10.00 4.03 12.68
N GLY A 44 9.83 2.79 13.14
CA GLY A 44 8.61 2.21 13.70
C GLY A 44 7.57 1.86 12.64
N LYS A 45 7.29 2.81 11.74
CA LYS A 45 6.31 2.68 10.66
C LYS A 45 6.90 3.29 9.38
N ILE A 46 6.79 2.55 8.29
CA ILE A 46 7.26 2.92 6.94
C ILE A 46 6.06 2.92 5.99
N GLN A 47 6.13 3.76 4.97
CA GLN A 47 5.23 3.73 3.82
C GLN A 47 6.05 3.48 2.57
N TYR A 48 5.72 2.43 1.83
CA TYR A 48 6.29 2.14 0.52
C TYR A 48 5.41 2.69 -0.58
N ASP A 49 6.03 3.20 -1.63
CA ASP A 49 5.31 3.44 -2.87
C ASP A 49 4.91 2.10 -3.49
N THR A 50 3.77 2.10 -4.18
CA THR A 50 3.30 0.92 -4.93
C THR A 50 3.05 1.33 -6.37
N LEU A 51 2.97 0.35 -7.27
CA LEU A 51 2.58 0.66 -8.65
C LEU A 51 1.11 1.09 -8.76
N HIS A 52 0.29 0.87 -7.72
CA HIS A 52 -1.08 1.35 -7.69
C HIS A 52 -1.17 2.77 -7.11
N VAL A 53 -0.75 3.77 -7.88
CA VAL A 53 -0.85 5.18 -7.50
C VAL A 53 -2.33 5.59 -7.30
N PRO A 54 -2.67 6.40 -6.27
CA PRO A 54 -1.80 7.06 -5.28
C PRO A 54 -1.57 6.26 -3.99
N HIS A 55 -1.85 4.96 -3.98
CA HIS A 55 -1.90 4.16 -2.77
C HIS A 55 -0.51 3.73 -2.29
N LYS A 56 -0.22 3.98 -1.02
CA LYS A 56 1.04 3.59 -0.37
C LYS A 56 0.83 2.37 0.52
N LEU A 57 1.78 1.44 0.49
CA LEU A 57 1.75 0.28 1.36
C LEU A 57 2.41 0.60 2.70
N VAL A 58 1.60 0.62 3.75
CA VAL A 58 2.10 0.78 5.12
C VAL A 58 2.76 -0.51 5.59
N ALA A 59 3.92 -0.40 6.25
CA ALA A 59 4.59 -1.49 6.94
C ALA A 59 5.02 -1.08 8.35
N GLN A 60 4.86 -1.99 9.31
CA GLN A 60 5.19 -1.75 10.72
C GLN A 60 5.59 -3.06 11.41
N GLU A 61 6.32 -2.95 12.52
CA GLU A 61 6.65 -4.13 13.33
C GLU A 61 5.39 -4.60 14.07
N ALA A 62 5.12 -5.90 14.01
CA ALA A 62 4.10 -6.52 14.84
C ALA A 62 4.46 -7.97 15.10
N ASN A 63 4.44 -8.38 16.37
CA ASN A 63 4.68 -9.76 16.82
C ASN A 63 6.00 -10.36 16.30
N GLY A 64 7.05 -9.54 16.19
CA GLY A 64 8.37 -9.98 15.72
C GLY A 64 8.49 -10.19 14.21
N SER A 65 7.45 -9.85 13.43
CA SER A 65 7.48 -9.84 11.97
C SER A 65 7.07 -8.46 11.42
N VAL A 66 7.19 -8.27 10.12
CA VAL A 66 6.68 -7.12 9.40
C VAL A 66 5.20 -7.33 9.09
N ARG A 67 4.35 -6.40 9.52
CA ARG A 67 2.93 -6.34 9.16
C ARG A 67 2.71 -5.25 8.12
N PHE A 68 2.15 -5.65 6.99
CA PHE A 68 1.77 -4.79 5.88
C PHE A 68 0.28 -4.45 5.92
N GLY A 69 -0.09 -3.30 5.34
CA GLY A 69 -1.45 -2.81 5.26
C GLY A 69 -1.88 -1.96 6.45
N ASN A 70 -3.12 -1.51 6.43
CA ASN A 70 -3.69 -0.64 7.46
C ASN A 70 -5.11 -1.14 7.85
N GLY A 71 -5.50 -0.95 9.10
CA GLY A 71 -6.81 -1.39 9.60
C GLY A 71 -6.92 -2.92 9.70
N ASP A 72 -8.01 -3.46 9.13
CA ASP A 72 -8.38 -4.88 9.24
C ASP A 72 -7.73 -5.75 8.15
N GLU A 73 -7.46 -5.19 6.98
CA GLU A 73 -6.86 -5.89 5.83
C GLU A 73 -5.34 -5.77 5.89
N THR A 74 -4.73 -6.67 6.65
CA THR A 74 -3.28 -6.69 6.87
C THR A 74 -2.67 -8.07 6.65
N ALA A 75 -1.41 -8.08 6.24
CA ALA A 75 -0.67 -9.31 6.00
C ALA A 75 0.69 -9.26 6.68
N TYR A 76 1.04 -10.31 7.41
CA TYR A 76 2.40 -10.54 7.92
C TYR A 76 3.31 -11.09 6.82
N LEU A 77 4.55 -10.63 6.85
CA LEU A 77 5.70 -11.24 6.16
C LEU A 77 5.91 -12.65 6.71
N PHE A 78 5.90 -13.64 5.82
CA PHE A 78 5.96 -15.05 6.18
C PHE A 78 7.30 -15.67 5.79
N ASP A 79 7.61 -15.71 4.50
CA ASP A 79 8.88 -16.19 3.98
C ASP A 79 9.54 -15.04 3.19
N PRO A 80 10.47 -14.29 3.81
CA PRO A 80 11.16 -13.22 3.12
C PRO A 80 12.21 -13.77 2.17
N ASP A 81 12.49 -13.00 1.11
CA ASP A 81 13.58 -13.27 0.18
C ASP A 81 13.54 -14.66 -0.49
N ILE A 82 12.33 -15.19 -0.74
CA ILE A 82 12.11 -16.45 -1.47
C ILE A 82 12.71 -16.44 -2.89
N TYR A 83 12.96 -15.25 -3.43
CA TYR A 83 13.77 -15.02 -4.62
C TYR A 83 14.49 -13.68 -4.53
N ILE A 84 15.78 -13.67 -4.81
CA ILE A 84 16.61 -12.46 -4.90
C ILE A 84 17.60 -12.58 -6.06
N ASP A 85 17.73 -11.52 -6.85
CA ASP A 85 18.73 -11.44 -7.94
C ASP A 85 19.52 -10.11 -7.96
N GLY A 86 19.29 -9.24 -6.97
CA GLY A 86 19.88 -7.90 -6.86
C GLY A 86 19.13 -6.80 -7.63
N ARG A 87 18.05 -7.15 -8.35
CA ARG A 87 17.14 -6.20 -9.03
C ARG A 87 15.70 -6.37 -8.56
N ILE A 88 15.28 -7.61 -8.34
CA ILE A 88 13.98 -8.00 -7.83
C ILE A 88 14.21 -8.87 -6.60
N SER A 89 13.36 -8.62 -5.61
CA SER A 89 13.24 -9.41 -4.40
C SER A 89 11.77 -9.79 -4.26
N VAL A 90 11.49 -11.05 -3.96
CA VAL A 90 10.12 -11.55 -3.79
C VAL A 90 9.96 -12.03 -2.37
N GLN A 91 8.85 -11.63 -1.74
CA GLN A 91 8.48 -11.99 -0.38
C GLN A 91 7.14 -12.71 -0.38
N GLU A 92 7.01 -13.75 0.44
CA GLU A 92 5.73 -14.36 0.76
C GLU A 92 5.05 -13.58 1.90
N ILE A 93 3.78 -13.25 1.69
CA ILE A 93 2.89 -12.69 2.71
C ILE A 93 1.69 -13.62 2.91
N HIS A 94 1.20 -13.74 4.14
CA HIS A 94 0.15 -14.72 4.45
C HIS A 94 -1.27 -14.29 4.01
N GLY A 95 -1.44 -13.13 3.39
CA GLY A 95 -2.75 -12.56 3.07
C GLY A 95 -2.70 -11.60 1.88
N VAL A 96 -3.86 -11.37 1.27
CA VAL A 96 -4.00 -10.41 0.17
C VAL A 96 -4.28 -9.03 0.74
N LEU A 97 -3.55 -8.05 0.24
CA LEU A 97 -3.66 -6.65 0.65
C LEU A 97 -4.58 -5.90 -0.31
N PHE A 98 -5.37 -4.98 0.24
CA PHE A 98 -6.20 -4.07 -0.53
C PHE A 98 -5.85 -2.61 -0.20
N PRO A 99 -5.92 -1.70 -1.19
CA PRO A 99 -5.70 -0.29 -0.96
C PRO A 99 -6.79 0.28 -0.05
N SER A 100 -6.39 1.10 0.93
CA SER A 100 -7.36 1.70 1.85
C SER A 100 -8.24 2.73 1.13
N PRO A 101 -9.58 2.69 1.31
CA PRO A 101 -10.47 3.72 0.75
C PRO A 101 -10.26 5.11 1.38
N VAL A 102 -9.61 5.20 2.55
CA VAL A 102 -9.37 6.47 3.26
C VAL A 102 -8.43 7.39 2.47
N GLU A 103 -7.45 6.85 1.74
CA GLU A 103 -6.53 7.64 0.91
C GLU A 103 -7.24 8.35 -0.25
N LYS A 104 -8.33 7.77 -0.79
CA LYS A 104 -9.15 8.46 -1.81
C LYS A 104 -9.78 9.73 -1.25
N ILE A 105 -10.20 9.72 0.02
CA ILE A 105 -10.90 10.84 0.66
C ILE A 105 -9.94 12.00 0.90
N GLU A 106 -8.73 11.74 1.38
CA GLU A 106 -7.71 12.79 1.59
C GLU A 106 -7.30 13.47 0.27
N HIS A 107 -7.13 12.69 -0.79
CA HIS A 107 -6.80 13.24 -2.10
C HIS A 107 -7.95 14.08 -2.69
N LEU A 108 -9.21 13.64 -2.54
CA LEU A 108 -10.36 14.46 -2.93
C LEU A 108 -10.46 15.75 -2.11
N LEU A 109 -10.23 15.69 -0.79
CA LEU A 109 -10.23 16.88 0.09
C LEU A 109 -9.17 17.90 -0.33
N ILE A 110 -7.97 17.46 -0.70
CA ILE A 110 -6.91 18.35 -1.20
C ILE A 110 -7.35 19.00 -2.52
N VAL A 111 -7.89 18.22 -3.47
CA VAL A 111 -8.36 18.75 -4.76
C VAL A 111 -9.48 19.78 -4.57
N PHE A 112 -10.47 19.49 -3.72
CA PHE A 112 -11.54 20.44 -3.42
C PHE A 112 -11.01 21.72 -2.77
N LYS A 113 -10.08 21.59 -1.82
CA LYS A 113 -9.49 22.75 -1.14
C LYS A 113 -8.67 23.64 -2.07
N ILE A 114 -7.96 23.05 -3.04
CA ILE A 114 -7.24 23.80 -4.09
C ILE A 114 -8.24 24.50 -5.02
N ALA A 115 -9.34 23.84 -5.38
CA ALA A 115 -10.37 24.42 -6.24
C ALA A 115 -11.06 25.63 -5.57
N ASP A 116 -11.37 25.55 -4.26
CA ASP A 116 -11.94 26.66 -3.51
C ASP A 116 -11.01 27.89 -3.48
N VAL A 117 -9.71 27.69 -3.24
CA VAL A 117 -8.71 28.76 -3.26
C VAL A 117 -8.61 29.40 -4.65
N ALA A 118 -8.59 28.60 -5.71
CA ALA A 118 -8.54 29.11 -7.07
C ALA A 118 -9.79 29.94 -7.45
N LEU A 119 -10.96 29.59 -6.91
CA LEU A 119 -12.20 30.34 -7.09
C LEU A 119 -12.24 31.64 -6.28
N GLU A 120 -11.61 31.69 -5.10
CA GLU A 120 -11.45 32.94 -4.35
C GLU A 120 -10.51 33.91 -5.08
N ASP A 121 -9.38 33.44 -5.59
CA ASP A 121 -8.43 34.27 -6.35
C ASP A 121 -9.06 34.85 -7.63
N ALA A 122 -9.94 34.10 -8.30
CA ALA A 122 -10.66 34.56 -9.48
C ALA A 122 -11.66 35.69 -9.20
N LYS A 123 -12.20 35.78 -7.97
CA LYS A 123 -13.16 36.83 -7.57
C LYS A 123 -12.51 38.18 -7.31
N TRP A 124 -11.20 38.23 -7.05
CA TRP A 124 -10.46 39.47 -6.80
C TRP A 124 -9.77 40.04 -8.04
N GLN A 125 -9.84 39.33 -9.18
CA GLN A 125 -9.27 39.77 -10.46
C GLN A 125 -10.31 40.37 -11.43
N SER A 126 -11.57 40.48 -11.00
CA SER A 126 -12.68 41.15 -11.72
C SER A 126 -13.11 42.44 -11.03
#